data_AF-A0A0C3HC53-F1
#
_entry.id   AF-A0A0C3HC53-F1
#
_cell.length_a   1.000
_cell.length_b   1.000
_cell.length_c   1.000
_cell.angle_alpha   90.00
_cell.angle_beta   90.00
_cell.angle_gamma   90.00
#
_symmetry.space_group_name_H-M   'P 1'
#
loop_
_entity.id
_entity.type
_entity.pdbx_description
1 polymer ?
#
loop_
_entity_poly.entity_id
_entity_poly.type
_entity_poly.pdbx_seq_one_letter_code
_entity_poly.pdbx_strand_id
1 'polypeptide(L)'
;LFKVGVSIRSRYLEMAKKLAMGSPRSKLDVTCIERGNEAAHGAMGQADAILFHGDILSAEARGRLSVPFTEVYRSKPGDYSSLSPKMKQVIDCEATIRTLNVLNEGSRPITQRQHALDQIHILQKKYAKSSKKSFETDEDVKLRLERLIALTKEIVEEDRQ
;
A
#
# COMPACT_ATOMS: atom_id res chain seq x y z
N LEU A 1 6.90 10.02 -5.64
CA LEU A 1 8.29 9.62 -5.32
C LEU A 1 8.93 10.48 -4.24
N PHE A 2 9.09 11.81 -4.42
CA PHE A 2 9.75 12.65 -3.39
C PHE A 2 9.15 12.49 -1.98
N LYS A 3 7.83 12.60 -1.82
CA LYS A 3 7.15 12.41 -0.52
C LYS A 3 7.40 11.02 0.10
N VAL A 4 7.43 9.97 -0.73
CA VAL A 4 7.76 8.60 -0.29
C VAL A 4 9.18 8.55 0.25
N GLY A 5 10.14 9.09 -0.51
CA GLY A 5 11.54 9.21 -0.09
C GLY A 5 11.70 9.99 1.21
N VAL A 6 11.01 11.13 1.35
CA VAL A 6 11.01 11.92 2.59
C VAL A 6 10.51 11.10 3.76
N SER A 7 9.35 10.44 3.65
CA SER A 7 8.82 9.61 4.76
C SER A 7 9.78 8.51 5.19
N ILE A 8 10.39 7.80 4.23
CA ILE A 8 11.35 6.72 4.50
C ILE A 8 12.61 7.28 5.19
N ARG A 9 13.16 8.38 4.67
CA ARG A 9 14.41 8.96 5.21
C ARG A 9 14.20 9.65 6.54
N SER A 10 13.08 10.34 6.74
CA SER A 10 12.72 10.92 8.03
C SER A 10 12.56 9.83 9.09
N ARG A 11 11.90 8.70 8.79
CA ARG A 11 11.86 7.55 9.71
C ARG A 11 13.26 7.05 10.07
N TYR A 12 14.13 6.89 9.09
CA TYR A 12 15.50 6.41 9.34
C TYR A 12 16.24 7.34 10.32
N LEU A 13 16.18 8.65 10.11
CA LEU A 13 16.81 9.64 10.98
C LEU A 13 16.16 9.70 12.37
N GLU A 14 14.83 9.56 12.45
CA GLU A 14 14.12 9.50 13.72
C GLU A 14 14.55 8.29 14.55
N MET A 15 14.66 7.11 13.93
CA MET A 15 15.18 5.91 14.59
C MET A 15 16.66 6.05 14.98
N ALA A 16 17.46 6.74 14.18
CA ALA A 16 18.87 6.99 14.46
C ALA A 16 19.10 7.82 15.73
N LYS A 17 18.11 8.59 16.21
CA LYS A 17 18.20 9.31 17.50
C LYS A 17 18.48 8.37 18.68
N LYS A 18 17.99 7.13 18.64
CA LYS A 18 18.30 6.13 19.67
C LYS A 18 19.79 5.82 19.72
N LEU A 19 20.42 5.67 18.56
CA LEU A 19 21.85 5.37 18.43
C LEU A 19 22.72 6.61 18.71
N ALA A 20 22.38 7.75 18.10
CA ALA A 20 23.20 8.96 18.15
C ALA A 20 23.05 9.75 19.46
N MET A 21 21.88 9.68 20.12
CA MET A 21 21.55 10.52 21.27
C MET A 21 21.12 9.72 22.50
N GLY A 22 21.07 8.39 22.43
CA GLY A 22 20.55 7.55 23.51
C GLY A 22 19.06 7.79 23.81
N SER A 23 18.31 8.37 22.87
CA SER A 23 16.90 8.73 23.10
C SER A 23 16.06 7.49 23.42
N PRO A 24 15.28 7.50 24.52
CA PRO A 24 14.37 6.41 24.84
C PRO A 24 13.24 6.35 23.80
N ARG A 25 12.69 5.15 23.61
CA ARG A 25 11.63 4.89 22.61
C ARG A 25 10.41 5.82 22.77
N SER A 26 10.07 6.19 24.00
CA SER A 26 8.96 7.09 24.33
C SER A 26 9.15 8.53 23.83
N LYS A 27 10.37 8.95 23.48
CA LYS A 27 10.69 10.27 22.95
C LYS A 27 10.81 10.30 21.43
N LEU A 28 10.62 9.16 20.75
CA LEU A 28 10.63 9.11 19.30
C LEU A 28 9.27 9.56 18.75
N ASP A 29 9.29 10.27 17.62
CA ASP A 29 8.08 10.61 16.89
C ASP A 29 7.47 9.35 16.25
N VAL A 30 6.48 8.78 16.95
CA VAL A 30 5.76 7.57 16.52
C VAL A 30 5.07 7.79 15.18
N THR A 31 4.47 8.96 14.94
CA THR A 31 3.80 9.29 13.68
C THR A 31 4.79 9.41 12.51
N CYS A 32 6.01 9.90 12.75
CA CYS A 32 7.06 9.87 11.74
C CYS A 32 7.47 8.44 11.40
N ILE A 33 7.63 7.58 12.41
CA ILE A 33 8.00 6.18 12.22
C ILE A 33 6.91 5.41 11.46
N GLU A 34 5.64 5.58 11.85
CA GLU A 34 4.48 4.95 11.19
C GLU A 34 4.39 5.34 9.72
N ARG A 35 4.45 6.64 9.40
CA ARG A 35 4.41 7.11 8.01
C ARG A 35 5.57 6.56 7.17
N GLY A 36 6.77 6.47 7.74
CA GLY A 36 7.91 5.88 7.04
C GLY A 36 7.77 4.37 6.87
N ASN A 37 7.18 3.67 7.84
CA ASN A 37 6.88 2.24 7.76
C ASN A 37 5.83 1.97 6.68
N GLU A 38 4.76 2.76 6.63
CA GLU A 38 3.74 2.70 5.57
C GLU A 38 4.39 2.93 4.20
N ALA A 39 5.21 3.97 4.04
CA ALA A 39 5.89 4.29 2.79
C ALA A 39 6.93 3.24 2.35
N ALA A 40 7.55 2.52 3.28
CA ALA A 40 8.58 1.52 2.99
C ALA A 40 8.02 0.14 2.65
N HIS A 41 6.85 -0.20 3.18
CA HIS A 41 6.33 -1.57 3.15
C HIS A 41 4.92 -1.70 2.55
N GLY A 42 4.16 -0.60 2.49
CA GLY A 42 2.87 -0.58 1.82
C GLY A 42 3.03 -0.40 0.31
N ALA A 43 2.17 -1.06 -0.46
CA ALA A 43 2.05 -0.79 -1.88
C ALA A 43 1.56 0.65 -2.11
N MET A 44 2.12 1.32 -3.10
CA MET A 44 1.80 2.71 -3.43
C MET A 44 1.66 2.85 -4.95
N GLY A 45 0.59 2.31 -5.52
CA GLY A 45 0.46 2.14 -6.97
C GLY A 45 0.59 3.44 -7.77
N GLN A 46 0.17 4.57 -7.21
CA GLN A 46 0.35 5.87 -7.85
C GLN A 46 1.82 6.32 -7.88
N ALA A 47 2.60 6.03 -6.84
CA ALA A 47 4.03 6.33 -6.79
C ALA A 47 4.83 5.37 -7.69
N ASP A 48 4.44 4.10 -7.70
CA ASP A 48 5.09 3.06 -8.50
C ASP A 48 4.79 3.25 -9.99
N ALA A 49 3.57 3.63 -10.36
CA ALA A 49 3.21 3.97 -11.74
C ALA A 49 4.08 5.09 -12.31
N ILE A 50 4.48 6.06 -11.48
CA ILE A 50 5.36 7.16 -11.91
C ILE A 50 6.74 6.66 -12.32
N LEU A 51 7.24 5.55 -11.75
CA LEU A 51 8.54 4.97 -12.14
C LEU A 51 8.60 4.59 -13.63
N PHE A 52 7.45 4.29 -14.23
CA PHE A 52 7.33 3.92 -15.65
C PHE A 52 7.24 5.12 -16.59
N HIS A 53 7.19 6.34 -16.05
CA HIS A 53 7.11 7.59 -16.82
C HIS A 53 8.44 8.35 -16.77
N GLY A 54 8.80 8.97 -17.90
CA GLY A 54 10.10 9.66 -18.05
C GLY A 54 11.29 8.71 -17.91
N ASP A 55 12.47 9.27 -17.62
CA ASP A 55 13.74 8.52 -17.56
C ASP A 55 14.10 8.06 -16.14
N ILE A 56 13.10 7.79 -15.29
CA ILE A 56 13.33 7.32 -13.91
C ILE A 56 13.85 5.87 -13.91
N LEU A 57 13.24 5.00 -14.72
CA LEU A 57 13.72 3.64 -14.94
C LEU A 57 14.43 3.54 -16.29
N SER A 58 15.52 2.78 -16.34
CA SER A 58 16.13 2.35 -17.59
C SER A 58 15.14 1.50 -18.42
N ALA A 59 15.36 1.43 -19.74
CA ALA A 59 14.51 0.62 -20.62
C ALA A 59 14.44 -0.86 -20.18
N GLU A 60 15.57 -1.42 -19.76
CA GLU A 60 15.66 -2.78 -19.23
C GLU A 60 14.84 -2.95 -17.95
N ALA A 61 15.00 -2.05 -16.97
CA ALA A 61 14.25 -2.11 -15.73
C ALA A 61 12.74 -1.95 -15.98
N ARG A 62 12.36 -1.06 -16.90
CA ARG A 62 10.96 -0.86 -17.30
C ARG A 62 10.34 -2.14 -17.87
N GLY A 63 11.06 -2.84 -18.75
CA GLY A 63 10.62 -4.11 -19.31
C GLY A 63 10.46 -5.21 -18.25
N ARG A 64 11.40 -5.32 -17.30
CA ARG A 64 11.35 -6.33 -16.23
C ARG A 64 10.24 -6.07 -15.20
N LEU A 65 9.96 -4.81 -14.89
CA LEU A 65 9.05 -4.44 -13.80
C LEU A 65 7.60 -4.23 -14.24
N SER A 66 7.30 -4.10 -15.54
CA SER A 66 5.92 -3.81 -15.99
C SER A 66 4.96 -4.97 -15.75
N VAL A 67 5.44 -6.21 -15.90
CA VAL A 67 4.65 -7.41 -15.65
C VAL A 67 4.31 -7.53 -14.16
N PRO A 68 5.30 -7.50 -13.22
CA PRO A 68 5.01 -7.45 -11.78
C PRO A 68 4.06 -6.32 -11.38
N PHE A 69 4.23 -5.11 -11.94
CA PHE A 69 3.31 -4.00 -11.66
C PHE A 69 1.87 -4.36 -12.04
N THR A 70 1.68 -4.91 -13.24
CA THR A 70 0.33 -5.25 -13.74
C THR A 70 -0.31 -6.36 -12.91
N GLU A 71 0.47 -7.36 -12.48
CA GLU A 71 -0.02 -8.46 -11.64
C GLU A 71 -0.41 -8.01 -10.22
N VAL A 72 0.37 -7.11 -9.64
CA VAL A 72 0.17 -6.61 -8.27
C VAL A 72 -0.98 -5.59 -8.24
N TYR A 73 -0.98 -4.64 -9.16
CA TYR A 73 -1.96 -3.54 -9.18
C TYR A 73 -3.17 -3.79 -10.09
N ARG A 74 -3.24 -4.95 -10.77
CA ARG A 74 -4.31 -5.33 -11.71
C ARG A 74 -4.59 -4.26 -12.77
N SER A 75 -3.57 -3.46 -13.11
CA SER A 75 -3.66 -2.31 -14.00
C SER A 75 -2.30 -2.03 -14.61
N LYS A 76 -2.26 -1.54 -15.85
CA LYS A 76 -1.01 -1.06 -16.45
C LYS A 76 -0.59 0.25 -15.78
N PRO A 77 0.72 0.57 -15.73
CA PRO A 77 1.21 1.81 -15.12
C PRO A 77 0.50 3.08 -15.62
N GLY A 78 0.23 3.18 -16.93
CA GLY A 78 -0.46 4.34 -17.52
C GLY A 78 -1.95 4.42 -17.21
N ASP A 79 -2.58 3.29 -16.90
CA ASP A 79 -4.03 3.22 -16.65
C ASP A 79 -4.36 3.44 -15.18
N TYR A 80 -3.41 3.15 -14.28
CA TYR A 80 -3.60 3.26 -12.83
C TYR A 80 -4.05 4.67 -12.42
N SER A 81 -3.49 5.72 -13.03
CA SER A 81 -3.86 7.11 -12.72
C SER A 81 -5.33 7.42 -13.00
N SER A 82 -5.96 6.70 -13.93
CA SER A 82 -7.36 6.90 -14.31
C SER A 82 -8.37 6.33 -13.30
N LEU A 83 -7.92 5.48 -12.38
CA LEU A 83 -8.77 4.90 -11.35
C LEU A 83 -9.26 5.96 -10.36
N SER A 84 -10.40 5.70 -9.75
CA SER A 84 -10.94 6.58 -8.72
C SER A 84 -10.12 6.50 -7.42
N PRO A 85 -10.05 7.56 -6.60
CA PRO A 85 -9.24 7.57 -5.38
C PRO A 85 -9.49 6.40 -4.43
N LYS A 86 -10.75 6.06 -4.12
CA LYS A 86 -11.05 4.90 -3.27
C LYS A 86 -10.64 3.59 -3.93
N MET A 87 -10.82 3.43 -5.23
CA MET A 87 -10.41 2.21 -5.93
C MET A 87 -8.88 2.02 -5.92
N LYS A 88 -8.11 3.10 -6.05
CA LYS A 88 -6.64 3.06 -5.87
C LYS A 88 -6.27 2.54 -4.49
N GLN A 89 -6.92 3.02 -3.44
CA GLN A 89 -6.71 2.54 -2.08
C GLN A 89 -7.07 1.06 -1.91
N VAL A 90 -8.17 0.59 -2.52
CA VAL A 90 -8.53 -0.85 -2.51
C VAL A 90 -7.42 -1.69 -3.13
N ILE A 91 -6.91 -1.28 -4.29
CA ILE A 91 -5.85 -2.01 -4.99
C ILE A 91 -4.54 -1.94 -4.19
N ASP A 92 -4.19 -0.81 -3.61
CA ASP A 92 -2.98 -0.67 -2.79
C ASP A 92 -3.05 -1.56 -1.53
N CYS A 93 -4.22 -1.67 -0.89
CA CYS A 93 -4.44 -2.62 0.21
C CYS A 93 -4.28 -4.08 -0.28
N GLU A 94 -4.90 -4.44 -1.40
CA GLU A 94 -4.78 -5.78 -1.97
C GLU A 94 -3.32 -6.13 -2.31
N ALA A 95 -2.64 -5.22 -3.00
CA ALA A 95 -1.23 -5.34 -3.38
C ALA A 95 -0.34 -5.53 -2.16
N THR A 96 -0.57 -4.76 -1.10
CA THR A 96 0.15 -4.90 0.18
C THR A 96 -0.06 -6.30 0.75
N ILE A 97 -1.30 -6.78 0.86
CA ILE A 97 -1.58 -8.12 1.43
C ILE A 97 -0.96 -9.23 0.58
N ARG A 98 -1.08 -9.15 -0.76
CA ARG A 98 -0.56 -10.18 -1.67
C ARG A 98 0.96 -10.26 -1.68
N THR A 99 1.65 -9.13 -1.56
CA THR A 99 3.13 -9.10 -1.57
C THR A 99 3.73 -9.61 -0.25
N LEU A 100 3.05 -9.44 0.88
CA LEU A 100 3.44 -10.05 2.15
C LEU A 100 3.37 -11.58 2.15
N ASN A 101 2.45 -12.17 1.37
CA ASN A 101 2.35 -13.63 1.24
C ASN A 101 3.57 -14.27 0.55
N VAL A 102 4.23 -13.55 -0.36
CA VAL A 102 5.41 -14.05 -1.08
C VAL A 102 6.60 -14.23 -0.13
N LEU A 103 6.65 -13.45 0.96
CA LEU A 103 7.77 -13.44 1.89
C LEU A 103 7.64 -14.45 3.04
N ASN A 104 6.45 -15.03 3.28
CA ASN A 104 6.14 -15.67 4.57
C ASN A 104 5.55 -17.09 4.52
N GLU A 105 5.70 -17.83 3.41
CA GLU A 105 5.39 -19.26 3.26
C GLU A 105 4.47 -19.89 4.35
N GLY A 106 3.22 -19.41 4.45
CA GLY A 106 2.13 -20.13 5.12
C GLY A 106 1.89 -19.95 6.63
N SER A 107 2.58 -19.09 7.39
CA SER A 107 2.48 -19.10 8.87
C SER A 107 1.59 -18.03 9.54
N ARG A 108 0.92 -17.15 8.78
CA ARG A 108 0.23 -15.95 9.33
C ARG A 108 -1.30 -15.98 9.16
N PRO A 109 -2.07 -15.27 10.01
CA PRO A 109 -3.46 -15.63 10.30
C PRO A 109 -4.40 -15.53 9.10
N ILE A 110 -5.07 -16.65 8.86
CA ILE A 110 -5.99 -16.85 7.74
C ILE A 110 -7.23 -15.95 7.89
N THR A 111 -7.68 -15.67 9.11
CA THR A 111 -8.96 -14.99 9.37
C THR A 111 -8.96 -13.52 8.94
N GLN A 112 -8.02 -12.70 9.41
CA GLN A 112 -7.92 -11.28 9.05
C GLN A 112 -7.71 -11.12 7.54
N ARG A 113 -6.86 -11.99 6.97
CA ARG A 113 -6.61 -12.04 5.53
C ARG A 113 -7.87 -12.38 4.76
N GLN A 114 -8.60 -13.42 5.16
CA GLN A 114 -9.87 -13.79 4.52
C GLN A 114 -10.87 -12.64 4.59
N HIS A 115 -11.02 -12.01 5.74
CA HIS A 115 -11.92 -10.85 5.91
C HIS A 115 -11.52 -9.69 4.99
N ALA A 116 -10.22 -9.42 4.84
CA ALA A 116 -9.73 -8.38 3.94
C ALA A 116 -10.02 -8.73 2.47
N LEU A 117 -9.78 -9.98 2.06
CA LEU A 117 -10.09 -10.47 0.71
C LEU A 117 -11.59 -10.39 0.40
N ASP A 118 -12.45 -10.69 1.39
CA ASP A 118 -13.89 -10.55 1.24
C ASP A 118 -14.30 -9.08 1.03
N GLN A 119 -13.72 -8.14 1.80
CA GLN A 119 -13.96 -6.70 1.57
C GLN A 119 -13.49 -6.26 0.18
N ILE A 120 -12.30 -6.69 -0.25
CA ILE A 120 -11.75 -6.39 -1.57
C ILE A 120 -12.70 -6.89 -2.67
N HIS A 121 -13.18 -8.12 -2.57
CA HIS A 121 -14.10 -8.70 -3.55
C HIS A 121 -15.42 -7.93 -3.64
N ILE A 122 -16.00 -7.55 -2.50
CA ILE A 122 -17.23 -6.75 -2.44
C ILE A 122 -17.01 -5.39 -3.11
N LEU A 123 -15.91 -4.70 -2.76
CA LEU A 123 -15.56 -3.38 -3.31
C LEU A 123 -15.31 -3.45 -4.81
N GLN A 124 -14.59 -4.47 -5.29
CA GLN A 124 -14.33 -4.71 -6.71
C GLN A 124 -15.63 -4.95 -7.50
N LYS A 125 -16.51 -5.83 -6.99
CA LYS A 125 -17.82 -6.08 -7.60
C LYS A 125 -18.68 -4.83 -7.66
N LYS A 126 -18.63 -4.01 -6.60
CA LYS A 126 -19.41 -2.76 -6.53
C LYS A 126 -18.86 -1.72 -7.51
N TYR A 127 -17.54 -1.57 -7.60
CA TYR A 127 -16.89 -0.69 -8.57
C TYR A 127 -17.25 -1.08 -10.01
N ALA A 128 -17.22 -2.39 -10.34
CA ALA A 128 -17.57 -2.87 -11.68
C ALA A 128 -19.04 -2.60 -12.08
N LYS A 129 -19.95 -2.44 -11.11
CA LYS A 129 -21.38 -2.20 -11.34
C LYS A 129 -21.79 -0.73 -11.21
N SER A 130 -20.88 0.16 -10.85
CA SER A 130 -21.18 1.56 -10.57
C SER A 130 -20.31 2.51 -11.38
N SER A 131 -20.76 3.74 -11.55
CA SER A 131 -19.90 4.79 -12.11
C SER A 131 -18.83 5.20 -11.09
N LYS A 132 -17.69 5.71 -11.56
CA LYS A 132 -16.62 6.23 -10.69
C LYS A 132 -17.15 7.22 -9.65
N LYS A 133 -18.01 8.15 -10.07
CA LYS A 133 -18.61 9.15 -9.17
C LYS A 133 -19.48 8.50 -8.09
N SER A 134 -20.33 7.55 -8.47
CA SER A 134 -21.21 6.84 -7.53
C SER A 134 -20.40 6.07 -6.49
N PHE A 135 -19.39 5.33 -6.92
CA PHE A 135 -18.49 4.59 -6.02
C PHE A 135 -17.76 5.52 -5.03
N GLU A 136 -17.27 6.67 -5.51
CA GLU A 136 -16.56 7.62 -4.66
C GLU A 136 -17.44 8.27 -3.60
N THR A 137 -18.74 8.47 -3.87
CA THR A 137 -19.66 9.08 -2.90
C THR A 137 -20.44 8.08 -2.05
N ASP A 138 -20.25 6.77 -2.28
CA ASP A 138 -20.98 5.73 -1.56
C ASP A 138 -20.42 5.53 -0.13
N GLU A 139 -21.31 5.63 0.87
CA GLU A 139 -20.96 5.50 2.29
C GLU A 139 -20.65 4.05 2.69
N ASP A 140 -21.32 3.05 2.11
CA ASP A 140 -20.97 1.64 2.35
C ASP A 140 -19.58 1.33 1.76
N VAL A 141 -19.23 1.91 0.60
CA VAL A 141 -17.86 1.83 0.06
C VAL A 141 -16.85 2.44 1.03
N LYS A 142 -17.17 3.61 1.60
CA LYS A 142 -16.30 4.30 2.57
C LYS A 142 -16.05 3.43 3.80
N LEU A 143 -17.11 2.94 4.45
CA LEU A 143 -17.03 2.13 5.67
C LEU A 143 -16.25 0.82 5.44
N ARG A 144 -16.48 0.16 4.31
CA ARG A 144 -15.75 -1.06 3.94
C ARG A 144 -14.28 -0.79 3.66
N LEU A 145 -13.98 0.32 3.00
CA LEU A 145 -12.60 0.71 2.72
C LEU A 145 -11.85 1.06 4.01
N GLU A 146 -12.48 1.79 4.94
CA GLU A 146 -11.92 2.06 6.27
C GLU A 146 -11.62 0.74 7.01
N ARG A 147 -12.55 -0.23 6.97
CA ARG A 147 -12.32 -1.55 7.56
C ARG A 147 -11.20 -2.32 6.86
N LEU A 148 -11.12 -2.25 5.53
CA LEU A 148 -10.05 -2.88 4.75
C LEU A 148 -8.68 -2.29 5.10
N ILE A 149 -8.58 -0.96 5.23
CA ILE A 149 -7.34 -0.28 5.63
C ILE A 149 -6.92 -0.74 7.03
N ALA A 150 -7.86 -0.80 7.98
CA ALA A 150 -7.57 -1.29 9.33
C ALA A 150 -7.06 -2.74 9.32
N LEU A 151 -7.75 -3.64 8.61
CA LEU A 151 -7.31 -5.04 8.46
C LEU A 151 -5.94 -5.15 7.79
N THR A 152 -5.65 -4.32 6.79
CA THR A 152 -4.36 -4.31 6.11
C THR A 152 -3.24 -3.91 7.09
N LYS A 153 -3.49 -2.92 7.95
CA LYS A 153 -2.54 -2.52 9.01
C LYS A 153 -2.30 -3.63 10.02
N GLU A 154 -3.37 -4.26 10.52
CA GLU A 154 -3.30 -5.42 11.42
C GLU A 154 -2.42 -6.53 10.80
N ILE A 155 -2.69 -6.90 9.54
CA ILE A 155 -1.92 -7.93 8.82
C ILE A 155 -0.44 -7.54 8.69
N VAL A 156 -0.13 -6.28 8.32
CA VAL A 156 1.24 -5.79 8.16
C VAL A 156 1.99 -5.77 9.50
N GLU A 157 1.33 -5.40 10.59
CA GLU A 157 1.94 -5.35 11.92
C GLU A 157 2.25 -6.75 12.44
N GLU A 158 1.32 -7.68 12.28
CA GLU A 158 1.55 -9.10 12.55
C GLU A 158 2.65 -9.66 11.63
N ASP A 159 2.81 -9.12 10.42
CA ASP A 159 3.86 -9.52 9.49
C ASP A 159 5.28 -9.12 9.95
N ARG A 160 5.39 -8.14 10.84
CA ARG A 160 6.67 -7.59 11.30
C ARG A 160 7.19 -8.21 12.59
N GLN A 161 6.34 -8.97 13.29
CA GLN A 161 6.73 -9.79 14.43
C GLN A 161 7.33 -11.11 13.94
#